data_AF-A0AAJ1FL84-F1
#
_entry.id   AF-A0AAJ1FL84-F1
#
_cell.length_a   1.000
_cell.length_b   1.000
_cell.length_c   1.000
_cell.angle_alpha   90.00
_cell.angle_beta   90.00
_cell.angle_gamma   90.00
#
_symmetry.space_group_name_H-M   'P 1'
#
loop_
_entity.id
_entity.type
_entity.pdbx_description
1 polymer ?
#
loop_
_entity_poly.entity_id
_entity_poly.type
_entity_poly.pdbx_seq_one_letter_code
_entity_poly.pdbx_strand_id
1 'polypeptide(L)'
;MTPADPFHLMVWTFEHLRDRPPSSAVLTAKEREVARYIVDGHTSKEIAQSLGISPRTVEIRRGAIMKKLSVGNAAELVARMIVER
;
A
#
# COMPACT_ATOMS: atom_id res chain seq x y z
N MET A 1 33.37 18.95 -31.45
CA MET A 1 32.21 18.04 -31.37
C MET A 1 32.61 16.77 -32.11
N THR A 2 32.98 15.72 -31.38
CA THR A 2 33.33 14.43 -31.99
C THR A 2 32.01 13.67 -32.20
N PRO A 3 31.64 13.32 -33.44
CA PRO A 3 30.37 12.65 -33.74
C PRO A 3 30.30 11.20 -33.21
N ALA A 4 31.41 10.68 -32.67
CA ALA A 4 31.53 9.30 -32.21
C ALA A 4 30.91 9.05 -30.83
N ASP A 5 30.78 10.07 -29.98
CA ASP A 5 30.16 9.91 -28.65
C ASP A 5 29.51 11.23 -28.18
N PRO A 6 28.26 11.50 -28.60
CA PRO A 6 27.56 12.72 -28.24
C PRO A 6 27.13 12.77 -26.76
N PHE A 7 27.26 11.68 -26.00
CA PHE A 7 26.75 11.57 -24.63
C PHE A 7 27.84 11.65 -23.56
N HIS A 8 29.13 11.63 -23.92
CA HIS A 8 30.27 11.72 -23.01
C HIS A 8 30.35 13.04 -22.20
N LEU A 9 29.55 14.05 -22.53
CA LEU A 9 29.44 15.32 -21.80
C LEU A 9 28.14 15.46 -20.99
N MET A 10 27.29 14.43 -20.97
CA MET A 10 25.98 14.51 -20.33
C MET A 10 26.05 13.93 -18.91
N VAL A 11 25.69 14.74 -17.92
CA VAL A 11 25.43 14.26 -16.56
C VAL A 11 23.98 13.74 -16.55
N TRP A 12 23.82 12.46 -16.25
CA TRP A 12 22.51 11.85 -16.04
C TRP A 12 22.21 11.74 -14.57
N THR A 13 21.12 12.35 -14.13
CA THR A 13 20.54 12.08 -12.82
C THR A 13 19.41 11.08 -13.01
N PHE A 14 19.56 9.88 -12.46
CA PHE A 14 18.50 8.90 -12.39
C PHE A 14 17.78 9.09 -11.06
N GLU A 15 16.51 9.50 -11.10
CA GLU A 15 15.63 9.35 -9.95
C GLU A 15 15.13 7.91 -9.93
N HIS A 16 15.34 7.20 -8.82
CA HIS A 16 14.69 5.90 -8.65
C HIS A 16 13.19 6.13 -8.57
N LEU A 17 12.48 5.91 -9.68
CA LEU A 17 11.02 6.01 -9.80
C LEU A 17 10.24 5.05 -8.85
N ARG A 18 10.96 4.30 -8.01
CA ARG A 18 10.45 3.23 -7.15
C ARG A 18 10.68 3.48 -5.65
N ASP A 19 11.03 4.69 -5.23
CA ASP A 19 11.08 5.06 -3.81
C ASP A 19 9.69 5.15 -3.14
N ARG A 20 8.69 4.44 -3.67
CA ARG A 20 7.49 4.14 -2.92
C ARG A 20 7.81 2.91 -2.08
N PRO A 21 7.97 3.06 -0.75
CA PRO A 21 8.12 1.88 0.09
C PRO A 21 6.96 0.93 -0.20
N PRO A 22 7.20 -0.40 -0.22
CA PRO A 22 6.14 -1.35 -0.46
C PRO A 22 5.00 -1.04 0.52
N SER A 23 3.75 -1.15 0.07
CA SER A 23 2.55 -0.92 0.88
C SER A 23 2.62 -1.64 2.23
N SER A 24 3.29 -2.80 2.28
CA SER A 24 3.57 -3.57 3.49
C SER A 24 4.46 -2.84 4.51
N ALA A 25 5.37 -1.99 4.06
CA ALA A 25 6.23 -1.13 4.88
C ALA A 25 5.53 0.16 5.33
N VAL A 26 4.49 0.61 4.63
CA VAL A 26 3.70 1.80 5.01
C VAL A 26 2.71 1.49 6.15
N LEU A 27 2.19 0.26 6.22
CA LEU A 27 1.24 -0.15 7.23
C LEU A 27 1.92 -0.63 8.53
N THR A 28 1.35 -0.23 9.66
CA THR A 28 1.71 -0.79 10.97
C THR A 28 1.26 -2.26 11.07
N ALA A 29 1.81 -3.01 12.02
CA ALA A 29 1.44 -4.42 12.22
C ALA A 29 -0.08 -4.63 12.41
N LYS A 30 -0.73 -3.75 13.19
CA LYS A 30 -2.18 -3.81 13.46
C LYS A 30 -3.03 -3.46 12.23
N GLU A 31 -2.55 -2.54 11.40
CA GLU A 31 -3.21 -2.19 10.14
C GLU A 31 -3.06 -3.31 9.11
N ARG A 32 -1.87 -3.90 9.02
CA ARG A 32 -1.60 -5.04 8.13
C ARG A 32 -2.46 -6.25 8.49
N GLU A 33 -2.68 -6.48 9.77
CA GLU A 33 -3.58 -7.54 10.25
C GLU A 33 -5.02 -7.33 9.75
N VAL A 34 -5.58 -6.14 9.96
CA VAL A 34 -6.91 -5.80 9.45
C VAL A 34 -6.94 -5.91 7.93
N ALA A 35 -5.94 -5.39 7.23
CA ALA A 35 -5.88 -5.40 5.78
C ALA A 35 -5.88 -6.82 5.17
N ARG A 36 -5.23 -7.80 5.81
CA ARG A 36 -5.29 -9.22 5.39
C ARG A 36 -6.73 -9.73 5.38
N TYR A 37 -7.48 -9.52 6.46
CA TYR A 37 -8.88 -9.95 6.49
C TYR A 37 -9.75 -9.26 5.42
N ILE A 38 -9.43 -8.02 5.04
CA ILE A 38 -10.13 -7.31 3.96
C ILE A 38 -9.84 -7.98 2.61
N VAL A 39 -8.60 -8.38 2.36
CA VAL A 39 -8.21 -9.15 1.17
C VAL A 39 -8.93 -10.50 1.13
N ASP A 40 -9.11 -11.13 2.29
CA ASP A 40 -9.86 -12.38 2.44
C ASP A 40 -11.39 -12.18 2.36
N GLY A 41 -11.88 -10.95 2.15
CA GLY A 41 -13.30 -10.66 1.94
C GLY A 41 -14.14 -10.48 3.21
N HIS A 42 -13.53 -10.38 4.39
CA HIS A 42 -14.28 -10.24 5.65
C HIS A 42 -14.88 -8.84 5.82
N THR A 43 -16.07 -8.79 6.41
CA THR A 43 -16.74 -7.55 6.82
C THR A 43 -16.13 -6.98 8.10
N SER A 44 -16.35 -5.69 8.37
CA SER A 44 -15.86 -5.05 9.61
C SER A 44 -16.36 -5.74 10.89
N LYS A 45 -17.52 -6.39 10.86
CA LYS A 45 -18.07 -7.15 12.00
C LYS A 45 -17.33 -8.46 12.23
N GLU A 46 -17.04 -9.21 11.16
CA GLU A 46 -16.31 -10.48 11.24
C GLU A 46 -14.85 -10.26 11.68
N ILE A 47 -14.22 -9.19 11.18
CA ILE A 47 -12.88 -8.78 11.60
C ILE A 47 -12.88 -8.41 13.08
N ALA A 48 -13.89 -7.66 13.52
CA ALA A 48 -14.03 -7.26 14.92
C ALA A 48 -14.17 -8.46 15.86
N GLN A 49 -14.97 -9.44 15.46
CA GLN A 49 -15.13 -10.70 16.19
C GLN A 49 -13.81 -11.50 16.23
N SER A 50 -13.11 -11.60 15.10
CA SER A 50 -11.84 -12.32 15.00
C SER A 50 -10.72 -11.69 15.82
N LEU A 51 -10.72 -10.37 15.95
CA LEU A 51 -9.69 -9.60 16.67
C LEU A 51 -10.08 -9.24 18.11
N GLY A 52 -11.31 -9.54 18.56
CA GLY A 52 -11.80 -9.19 19.89
C GLY A 52 -11.88 -7.67 20.14
N ILE A 53 -12.16 -6.87 19.11
CA ILE A 53 -12.25 -5.40 19.19
C ILE A 53 -13.61 -4.90 18.70
N SER A 54 -13.90 -3.61 18.90
CA SER A 54 -15.13 -3.00 18.39
C SER A 54 -15.13 -2.91 16.85
N PRO A 55 -16.26 -3.17 16.16
CA PRO A 55 -16.43 -2.91 14.73
C PRO A 55 -16.06 -1.47 14.35
N ARG A 56 -16.34 -0.50 15.23
CA ARG A 56 -15.97 0.91 15.01
C ARG A 56 -14.46 1.09 14.97
N THR A 57 -13.70 0.35 15.77
CA THR A 57 -12.23 0.37 15.73
C THR A 57 -11.72 -0.19 14.40
N VAL A 58 -12.36 -1.23 13.86
CA VAL A 58 -12.02 -1.78 12.54
C VAL A 58 -12.28 -0.74 11.46
N GLU A 59 -13.41 -0.04 11.48
CA GLU A 59 -13.72 1.02 10.51
C GLU A 59 -12.70 2.17 10.55
N ILE A 60 -12.31 2.61 11.74
CA ILE A 60 -11.26 3.63 11.91
C ILE A 60 -9.94 3.15 11.28
N ARG A 61 -9.56 1.89 11.54
CA ARG A 61 -8.34 1.30 10.93
C ARG A 61 -8.47 1.19 9.41
N ARG A 62 -9.63 0.81 8.88
CA ARG A 62 -9.89 0.77 7.43
C ARG A 62 -9.67 2.14 6.80
N GLY A 63 -10.22 3.20 7.40
CA GLY A 63 -10.02 4.57 6.93
C GLY A 63 -8.54 5.00 6.96
N ALA A 64 -7.82 4.66 8.02
CA ALA A 64 -6.39 4.93 8.11
C ALA A 64 -5.57 4.18 7.03
N ILE A 65 -5.88 2.89 6.80
CA ILE A 65 -5.27 2.08 5.74
C ILE A 65 -5.54 2.69 4.36
N MET A 66 -6.80 3.03 4.08
CA MET A 66 -7.20 3.63 2.80
C MET A 66 -6.48 4.95 2.54
N LYS A 67 -6.37 5.80 3.57
CA LYS A 67 -5.64 7.07 3.49
C LYS A 67 -4.14 6.87 3.27
N LYS A 68 -3.51 5.98 4.04
CA LYS A 68 -2.07 5.68 3.94
C LYS A 68 -1.69 5.11 2.59
N LEU A 69 -2.55 4.25 2.04
CA LEU A 69 -2.32 3.68 0.72
C LEU A 69 -2.78 4.63 -0.38
N SER A 70 -3.66 5.60 -0.11
CA SER A 70 -4.30 6.45 -1.13
C SER A 70 -5.17 5.60 -2.08
N VAL A 71 -6.08 4.80 -1.51
CA VAL A 71 -7.10 4.03 -2.23
C VAL A 71 -8.48 4.54 -1.86
N GLY A 72 -9.41 4.57 -2.82
CA GLY A 72 -10.76 5.07 -2.60
C GLY A 72 -11.76 4.01 -2.14
N ASN A 73 -11.48 2.73 -2.41
CA ASN A 73 -12.39 1.65 -2.05
C ASN A 73 -11.67 0.34 -1.66
N ALA A 74 -12.44 -0.63 -1.17
CA ALA A 74 -11.92 -1.92 -0.75
C ALA A 74 -11.36 -2.74 -1.92
N ALA A 75 -11.94 -2.68 -3.11
CA ALA A 75 -11.43 -3.41 -4.27
C ALA A 75 -10.06 -2.87 -4.72
N GLU A 76 -9.86 -1.55 -4.72
CA GLU A 76 -8.55 -0.94 -4.96
C GLU A 76 -7.52 -1.32 -3.89
N LEU A 77 -7.94 -1.42 -2.62
CA LEU A 77 -7.08 -1.93 -1.55
C LEU A 77 -6.63 -3.36 -1.85
N VAL A 78 -7.57 -4.24 -2.22
CA VAL A 78 -7.27 -5.64 -2.57
C VAL A 78 -6.34 -5.71 -3.78
N ALA A 79 -6.63 -4.98 -4.85
CA ALA A 79 -5.78 -4.92 -6.04
C ALA A 79 -4.35 -4.48 -5.69
N ARG A 80 -4.20 -3.44 -4.86
CA ARG A 80 -2.89 -2.96 -4.39
C ARG A 80 -2.13 -4.05 -3.62
N MET A 81 -2.81 -4.76 -2.73
CA MET A 81 -2.18 -5.78 -1.89
C MET A 81 -1.80 -7.06 -2.64
N ILE A 82 -2.49 -7.37 -3.74
CA ILE A 82 -2.19 -8.55 -4.58
C ILE A 82 -1.02 -8.25 -5.54
N VAL A 83 -0.97 -7.03 -6.10
CA VAL A 83 0.06 -6.64 -7.09
C VAL A 83 1.48 -6.60 -6.49
N GLU A 84 1.60 -6.43 -5.17
CA GLU A 84 2.88 -6.39 -4.45
C GLU A 84 3.30 -7.76 -3.87
N ARG A 85 2.68 -8.86 -4.31
CA ARG A 85 3.09 -10.23 -3.97
C ARG A 85 4.31 -10.71 -4.75
#